data_AF-A0A099VG73-F1
#
_entry.id   AF-A0A099VG73-F1
#
_cell.length_a   1.000
_cell.length_b   1.000
_cell.length_c   1.000
_cell.angle_alpha   90.00
_cell.angle_beta   90.00
_cell.angle_gamma   90.00
#
_symmetry.space_group_name_H-M   'P 1'
#
loop_
_entity.id
_entity.type
_entity.pdbx_description
1 polymer ?
#
loop_
_entity_poly.entity_id
_entity_poly.type
_entity_poly.pdbx_seq_one_letter_code
_entity_poly.pdbx_strand_id
1 'polypeptide(L)'
;MLNYKQVLNHSVKVGLVAGSVLMLAACSGEPKKSKHAKYASQELEPNARQFAVYKSVGYAIDPQHPPYEPKTLNENARGIAVAYSVPYNCKVLGEVEGKDEASGKAGPTFEQIREGATNDLRNQAADLVRGGQRLMLSITKEAMICQMRTKKDKYQEEDCTLWNKLPDNGQILSYRIHANVFECGEK
;
A
#
# COMPACT_ATOMS: atom_id res chain seq x y z
N MET A 1 -20.77 -25.50 -0.24
CA MET A 1 -21.36 -24.61 0.78
C MET A 1 -20.91 -25.12 2.15
N LEU A 2 -20.00 -24.42 2.83
CA LEU A 2 -19.51 -24.80 4.15
C LEU A 2 -19.92 -23.73 5.15
N ASN A 3 -20.72 -24.16 6.13
CA ASN A 3 -21.41 -23.31 7.10
C ASN A 3 -20.65 -23.30 8.43
N TYR A 4 -20.46 -22.10 8.93
CA TYR A 4 -19.73 -21.70 10.12
C TYR A 4 -20.68 -21.75 11.33
N LYS A 5 -20.60 -22.78 12.18
CA LYS A 5 -20.95 -22.77 13.63
C LYS A 5 -21.17 -24.19 14.18
N GLN A 6 -20.13 -24.73 14.81
CA GLN A 6 -20.15 -25.70 15.92
C GLN A 6 -18.69 -25.70 16.44
N VAL A 7 -18.21 -24.66 17.12
CA VAL A 7 -18.48 -24.29 18.52
C VAL A 7 -18.20 -25.44 19.48
N LEU A 8 -17.03 -25.31 20.13
CA LEU A 8 -16.71 -25.66 21.52
C LEU A 8 -17.14 -27.04 22.03
N ASN A 9 -16.19 -27.99 22.02
CA ASN A 9 -16.10 -28.95 23.12
C ASN A 9 -14.70 -29.55 23.20
N HIS A 10 -13.98 -29.25 24.29
CA HIS A 10 -13.22 -30.19 25.13
C HIS A 10 -12.17 -29.43 25.95
N SER A 11 -12.62 -28.95 27.11
CA SER A 11 -11.74 -28.63 28.22
C SER A 11 -11.38 -29.91 28.99
N VAL A 12 -10.22 -29.84 29.64
CA VAL A 12 -9.81 -30.58 30.85
C VAL A 12 -9.26 -32.01 30.68
N LYS A 13 -7.93 -32.12 30.84
CA LYS A 13 -7.34 -33.20 31.66
C LYS A 13 -6.47 -32.56 32.75
N VAL A 14 -6.96 -32.72 33.98
CA VAL A 14 -6.26 -32.46 35.25
C VAL A 14 -5.19 -33.53 35.44
N GLY A 15 -3.98 -33.12 35.79
CA GLY A 15 -2.90 -34.00 36.25
C GLY A 15 -2.21 -33.35 37.45
N LEU A 16 -2.63 -33.76 38.64
CA LEU A 16 -2.04 -33.47 39.94
C LEU A 16 -0.59 -34.00 40.01
N VAL A 17 0.37 -33.15 40.40
CA VAL A 17 1.53 -33.58 41.17
C VAL A 17 1.75 -32.59 42.31
N ALA A 18 1.67 -33.12 43.53
CA ALA A 18 1.82 -32.44 44.81
C ALA A 18 3.27 -32.51 45.32
N GLY A 19 3.63 -31.56 46.19
CA GLY A 19 4.87 -31.52 46.98
C GLY A 19 5.92 -30.62 46.35
N SER A 20 6.47 -29.59 47.00
CA SER A 20 6.68 -29.35 48.43
C SER A 20 6.84 -27.85 48.71
N VAL A 21 6.32 -27.44 49.87
CA VAL A 21 6.47 -26.11 50.48
C VAL A 21 7.92 -25.90 50.94
N LEU A 22 8.53 -24.76 50.57
CA LEU A 22 9.64 -24.16 51.30
C LEU A 22 9.34 -22.67 51.50
N MET A 23 9.24 -22.30 52.79
CA MET A 23 8.96 -20.96 53.28
C MET A 23 10.19 -20.05 53.19
N LEU A 24 9.91 -18.79 52.80
CA LEU A 24 10.48 -17.52 53.25
C LEU A 24 12.01 -17.34 53.23
N ALA A 25 12.45 -16.48 52.32
CA ALA A 25 13.51 -15.50 52.61
C ALA A 25 13.03 -14.11 52.15
N ALA A 26 12.81 -13.25 53.13
CA ALA A 26 12.54 -11.83 52.93
C ALA A 26 13.83 -11.13 52.47
N CYS A 27 13.75 -10.36 51.40
CA CYS A 27 14.69 -9.27 51.13
C CYS A 27 13.88 -8.04 50.75
N SER A 28 13.74 -7.17 51.76
CA SER A 28 13.40 -5.76 51.66
C SER A 28 14.35 -5.04 50.69
N GLY A 29 13.84 -4.70 49.51
CA GLY A 29 14.46 -3.76 48.59
C GLY A 29 13.50 -2.59 48.37
N GLU A 30 13.90 -1.40 48.80
CA GLU A 30 13.13 -0.16 48.75
C GLU A 30 12.58 0.18 47.35
N PRO A 31 11.39 0.81 47.24
CA PRO A 31 10.88 1.29 45.96
C PRO A 31 11.72 2.51 45.53
N LYS A 32 12.59 2.32 44.52
CA LYS A 32 13.30 3.44 43.91
C LYS A 32 12.29 4.37 43.22
N LYS A 33 12.27 5.60 43.74
CA LYS A 33 11.50 6.76 43.32
C LYS A 33 11.46 6.94 41.81
N SER A 34 10.22 7.08 41.32
CA SER A 34 9.84 7.86 40.14
C SER A 34 10.77 9.06 39.96
N LYS A 35 11.48 9.11 38.84
CA LYS A 35 12.01 10.36 38.30
C LYS A 35 11.06 10.82 37.21
N HIS A 36 10.16 11.71 37.59
CA HIS A 36 9.53 12.67 36.69
C HIS A 36 10.63 13.34 35.85
N ALA A 37 10.76 12.93 34.59
CA ALA A 37 11.43 13.75 33.59
C ALA A 37 10.47 14.92 33.31
N LYS A 38 10.78 16.08 33.89
CA LYS A 38 10.15 17.35 33.57
C LYS A 38 10.35 17.61 32.07
N TYR A 39 9.29 17.44 31.28
CA TYR A 39 9.23 18.05 29.96
C TYR A 39 9.09 19.56 30.20
N ALA A 40 10.19 20.28 30.03
CA ALA A 40 10.15 21.72 29.93
C ALA A 40 9.44 22.06 28.62
N SER A 41 8.21 22.56 28.72
CA SER A 41 7.56 23.27 27.62
C SER A 41 8.31 24.58 27.43
N GLN A 42 9.21 24.63 26.44
CA GLN A 42 9.60 25.92 25.88
C GLN A 42 8.42 26.42 25.05
N GLU A 43 7.67 27.34 25.64
CA GLU A 43 6.71 28.20 24.95
C GLU A 43 7.51 29.02 23.92
N LEU A 44 7.46 28.61 22.65
CA LEU A 44 7.95 29.42 21.55
C LEU A 44 6.84 30.40 21.17
N GLU A 45 7.13 31.70 21.29
CA GLU A 45 6.23 32.77 20.85
C GLU A 45 5.90 32.65 19.36
N PRO A 46 4.66 32.99 18.94
CA PRO A 46 4.19 32.67 17.60
C PRO A 46 4.67 33.71 16.60
N ASN A 47 5.75 33.41 15.87
CA ASN A 47 5.98 34.01 14.56
C ASN A 47 5.03 33.34 13.55
N ALA A 48 4.03 34.10 13.11
CA ALA A 48 3.05 33.69 12.14
C ALA A 48 3.70 33.34 10.78
N ARG A 49 3.94 32.05 10.53
CA ARG A 49 3.83 31.34 9.23
C ARG A 49 4.51 29.96 9.34
N GLN A 50 3.83 28.99 9.91
CA GLN A 50 4.10 27.58 9.62
C GLN A 50 2.83 26.79 9.94
N PHE A 51 2.15 26.36 8.88
CA PHE A 51 1.02 25.44 8.99
C PHE A 51 1.55 24.13 9.59
N ALA A 52 1.10 23.81 10.79
CA ALA A 52 1.37 22.52 11.43
C ALA A 52 0.65 21.43 10.65
N VAL A 53 1.39 20.76 9.77
CA VAL A 53 0.97 19.55 9.05
C VAL A 53 1.11 18.37 10.02
N TYR A 54 -0.04 17.95 10.53
CA TYR A 54 -0.42 16.67 11.15
C TYR A 54 0.69 15.63 11.38
N LYS A 55 0.84 15.29 12.67
CA LYS A 55 1.49 14.07 13.16
C LYS A 55 0.73 12.85 12.64
N SER A 56 1.27 12.20 11.61
CA SER A 56 1.04 10.78 11.36
C SER A 56 2.40 10.10 11.35
N VAL A 57 2.57 9.15 12.26
CA VAL A 57 3.80 8.39 12.44
C VAL A 57 3.64 7.16 11.54
N GLY A 58 4.41 7.10 10.46
CA GLY A 58 4.40 6.00 9.50
C GLY A 58 5.42 6.32 8.41
N TYR A 59 6.63 5.80 8.60
CA TYR A 59 7.84 6.07 7.81
C TYR A 59 8.29 7.52 7.71
N ALA A 60 9.42 7.81 8.34
CA ALA A 60 10.26 8.90 7.86
C ALA A 60 10.51 8.65 6.37
N ILE A 61 10.16 9.61 5.52
CA ILE A 61 10.78 9.78 4.21
C ILE A 61 12.26 9.54 4.46
N ASP A 62 12.85 8.48 3.92
CA ASP A 62 14.29 8.38 3.95
C ASP A 62 14.79 9.61 3.17
N PRO A 63 15.42 10.61 3.82
CA PRO A 63 15.73 11.88 3.18
C PRO A 63 16.70 11.71 2.00
N GLN A 64 17.20 10.49 1.78
CA GLN A 64 18.14 10.14 0.72
C GLN A 64 17.46 9.82 -0.62
N HIS A 65 16.18 9.45 -0.64
CA HIS A 65 15.51 9.10 -1.89
C HIS A 65 14.72 10.27 -2.50
N PRO A 66 14.84 10.52 -3.82
CA PRO A 66 14.02 11.53 -4.49
C PRO A 66 12.53 11.23 -4.33
N PRO A 67 11.67 12.27 -4.33
CA PRO A 67 10.23 12.07 -4.26
C PRO A 67 9.73 11.20 -5.42
N TYR A 68 8.70 10.41 -5.16
CA TYR A 68 8.06 9.66 -6.22
C TYR A 68 7.21 10.57 -7.10
N GLU A 69 7.41 10.44 -8.40
CA GLU A 69 6.57 11.04 -9.43
C GLU A 69 5.97 9.93 -10.30
N PRO A 70 4.63 9.90 -10.45
CA PRO A 70 3.96 8.98 -11.37
C PRO A 70 4.45 9.16 -12.81
N LYS A 71 4.45 8.09 -13.59
CA LYS A 71 4.65 8.17 -15.04
C LYS A 71 3.67 9.15 -15.68
N THR A 72 4.16 9.94 -16.62
CA THR A 72 3.39 10.98 -17.31
C THR A 72 2.50 10.39 -18.41
N LEU A 73 1.37 11.06 -18.65
CA LEU A 73 0.45 10.73 -19.73
C LEU A 73 0.87 11.45 -21.02
N ASN A 74 1.07 10.70 -22.09
CA ASN A 74 1.38 11.24 -23.40
C ASN A 74 0.18 11.99 -24.00
N GLU A 75 0.44 12.99 -24.84
CA GLU A 75 -0.63 13.80 -25.44
C GLU A 75 -1.58 12.98 -26.33
N ASN A 76 -1.03 12.01 -27.07
CA ASN A 76 -1.80 11.09 -27.91
C ASN A 76 -2.73 10.16 -27.10
N ALA A 77 -2.40 9.91 -25.83
CA ALA A 77 -3.11 9.03 -24.91
C ALA A 77 -4.22 9.72 -24.11
N ARG A 78 -4.29 11.06 -24.10
CA ARG A 78 -5.28 11.84 -23.32
C ARG A 78 -6.73 11.51 -23.64
N GLY A 79 -7.03 11.12 -24.88
CA GLY A 79 -8.37 10.79 -25.34
C GLY A 79 -8.81 9.35 -25.07
N ILE A 80 -8.00 8.53 -24.41
CA ILE A 80 -8.29 7.11 -24.18
C ILE A 80 -9.09 6.95 -22.89
N ALA A 81 -10.30 6.43 -23.01
CA ALA A 81 -11.16 6.16 -21.86
C ALA A 81 -10.78 4.83 -21.19
N VAL A 82 -10.87 4.77 -19.86
CA VAL A 82 -10.68 3.54 -19.08
C VAL A 82 -11.97 3.26 -18.31
N ALA A 83 -12.45 2.03 -18.39
CA ALA A 83 -13.60 1.54 -17.64
C ALA A 83 -13.34 0.13 -17.10
N TYR A 84 -14.18 -0.32 -16.17
CA TYR A 84 -14.18 -1.70 -15.67
C TYR A 84 -15.15 -2.60 -16.44
N SER A 85 -16.02 -2.02 -17.26
CA SER A 85 -16.96 -2.76 -18.09
C SER A 85 -16.40 -2.94 -19.49
N VAL A 86 -16.86 -4.01 -20.15
CA VAL A 86 -16.63 -4.22 -21.58
C VAL A 86 -17.60 -3.31 -22.35
N PRO A 87 -17.12 -2.46 -23.27
CA PRO A 87 -18.00 -1.61 -24.05
C PRO A 87 -18.80 -2.42 -25.09
N TYR A 88 -20.05 -2.02 -25.31
CA TYR A 88 -20.90 -2.58 -26.37
C TYR A 88 -20.58 -1.94 -27.71
N ASN A 89 -20.69 -2.71 -28.80
CA ASN A 89 -20.47 -2.25 -30.19
C ASN A 89 -19.04 -1.75 -30.50
N CYS A 90 -18.03 -2.24 -29.79
CA CYS A 90 -16.63 -1.96 -30.09
C CYS A 90 -15.88 -3.22 -30.53
N LYS A 91 -14.86 -3.04 -31.37
CA LYS A 91 -14.00 -4.13 -31.84
C LYS A 91 -12.82 -4.33 -30.88
N VAL A 92 -12.54 -5.57 -30.49
CA VAL A 92 -11.35 -5.90 -29.70
C VAL A 92 -10.09 -5.76 -30.58
N LEU A 93 -9.11 -4.99 -30.11
CA LEU A 93 -7.82 -4.81 -30.77
C LEU A 93 -6.73 -5.68 -30.15
N GLY A 94 -6.82 -5.98 -28.85
CA GLY A 94 -5.85 -6.81 -28.15
C GLY A 94 -5.84 -6.51 -26.66
N GLU A 95 -4.73 -6.84 -26.01
CA GLU A 95 -4.47 -6.60 -24.59
C GLU A 95 -3.22 -5.75 -24.42
N VAL A 96 -3.21 -4.90 -23.40
CA VAL A 96 -2.06 -4.08 -23.01
C VAL A 96 -1.80 -4.17 -21.52
N GLU A 97 -0.54 -3.98 -21.15
CA GLU A 97 -0.09 -3.86 -19.77
C GLU A 97 0.42 -2.45 -19.53
N GLY A 98 0.00 -1.83 -18.44
CA GLY A 98 0.59 -0.63 -17.89
C GLY A 98 1.26 -0.94 -16.56
N LYS A 99 2.43 -0.37 -16.32
CA LYS A 99 3.18 -0.58 -15.08
C LYS A 99 3.79 0.70 -14.55
N ASP A 100 3.95 0.79 -13.24
CA ASP A 100 4.81 1.80 -12.63
C ASP A 100 5.55 1.23 -11.42
N GLU A 101 6.73 1.79 -11.14
CA GLU A 101 7.70 1.25 -10.19
C GLU A 101 8.29 2.39 -9.33
N ALA A 102 8.40 2.13 -8.04
CA ALA A 102 8.89 3.09 -7.04
C ALA A 102 10.37 2.89 -6.67
N SER A 103 11.09 2.02 -7.39
CA SER A 103 12.47 1.67 -7.07
C SER A 103 13.38 2.90 -6.99
N GLY A 104 14.13 3.01 -5.89
CA GLY A 104 15.06 4.12 -5.65
C GLY A 104 14.41 5.48 -5.35
N LYS A 105 13.08 5.56 -5.24
CA LYS A 105 12.31 6.76 -4.88
C LYS A 105 11.69 6.60 -3.48
N ALA A 106 11.26 7.70 -2.89
CA ALA A 106 10.41 7.65 -1.70
C ALA A 106 9.14 6.84 -1.99
N GLY A 107 8.63 6.07 -1.01
CA GLY A 107 7.47 5.22 -1.22
C GLY A 107 6.21 6.01 -1.64
N PRO A 108 5.54 5.64 -2.75
CA PRO A 108 4.35 6.34 -3.23
C PRO A 108 3.12 6.00 -2.38
N THR A 109 2.05 6.79 -2.55
CA THR A 109 0.71 6.35 -2.15
C THR A 109 0.11 5.36 -3.15
N PHE A 110 -0.96 4.66 -2.75
CA PHE A 110 -1.71 3.75 -3.62
C PHE A 110 -2.23 4.48 -4.88
N GLU A 111 -2.69 5.72 -4.72
CA GLU A 111 -3.23 6.54 -5.79
C GLU A 111 -2.14 6.95 -6.77
N GLN A 112 -0.98 7.37 -6.27
CA GLN A 112 0.13 7.84 -7.10
C GLN A 112 0.70 6.73 -7.99
N ILE A 113 0.96 5.54 -7.43
CA ILE A 113 1.49 4.42 -8.21
C ILE A 113 0.46 3.91 -9.23
N ARG A 114 -0.82 3.91 -8.86
CA ARG A 114 -1.91 3.49 -9.73
C ARG A 114 -2.15 4.48 -10.87
N GLU A 115 -2.08 5.78 -10.59
CA GLU A 115 -2.16 6.83 -11.60
C GLU A 115 -1.05 6.64 -12.65
N GLY A 116 0.19 6.46 -12.19
CA GLY A 116 1.32 6.25 -13.09
C GLY A 116 1.19 4.99 -13.94
N ALA A 117 0.75 3.87 -13.35
CA ALA A 117 0.48 2.64 -14.10
C ALA A 117 -0.69 2.79 -15.08
N THR A 118 -1.72 3.58 -14.72
CA THR A 118 -2.85 3.90 -15.61
C THR A 118 -2.42 4.80 -16.77
N ASN A 119 -1.52 5.76 -16.53
CA ASN A 119 -0.95 6.60 -17.56
C ASN A 119 -0.12 5.76 -18.55
N ASP A 120 0.75 4.89 -18.02
CA ASP A 120 1.51 3.93 -18.82
C ASP A 120 0.59 3.03 -19.66
N LEU A 121 -0.49 2.49 -19.06
CA LEU A 121 -1.49 1.69 -19.75
C LEU A 121 -2.09 2.42 -20.96
N ARG A 122 -2.47 3.69 -20.79
CA ARG A 122 -3.00 4.53 -21.87
C ARG A 122 -1.93 4.84 -22.91
N ASN A 123 -0.70 5.08 -22.51
CA ASN A 123 0.42 5.30 -23.42
C ASN A 123 0.64 4.07 -24.31
N GLN A 124 0.71 2.87 -23.73
CA GLN A 124 0.84 1.61 -24.48
C GLN A 124 -0.34 1.38 -25.43
N ALA A 125 -1.56 1.70 -25.00
CA ALA A 125 -2.74 1.58 -25.85
C ALA A 125 -2.73 2.56 -27.03
N ALA A 126 -2.17 3.76 -26.86
CA ALA A 126 -2.09 4.76 -27.92
C ALA A 126 -1.22 4.29 -29.10
N ASP A 127 -0.24 3.41 -28.84
CA ASP A 127 0.66 2.86 -29.85
C ASP A 127 -0.01 1.78 -30.73
N LEU A 128 -1.18 1.26 -30.33
CA LEU A 128 -1.88 0.20 -31.07
C LEU A 128 -2.69 0.72 -32.27
N VAL A 129 -2.96 2.02 -32.35
CA VAL A 129 -3.81 2.58 -33.40
C VAL A 129 -3.18 3.76 -34.11
N ARG A 130 -3.50 3.88 -35.40
CA ARG A 130 -3.25 5.10 -36.16
C ARG A 130 -4.27 6.14 -35.72
N GLY A 131 -3.83 7.39 -35.58
CA GLY A 131 -4.66 8.47 -35.02
C GLY A 131 -6.05 8.60 -35.65
N GLY A 132 -7.02 9.13 -34.89
CA GLY A 132 -8.41 9.34 -35.34
C GLY A 132 -9.42 8.33 -34.77
N GLN A 133 -8.96 7.23 -34.17
CA GLN A 133 -9.84 6.21 -33.58
C GLN A 133 -10.09 6.46 -32.09
N ARG A 134 -11.33 6.24 -31.65
CA ARG A 134 -11.74 6.29 -30.24
C ARG A 134 -11.41 4.96 -29.57
N LEU A 135 -10.43 5.00 -28.68
CA LEU A 135 -10.04 3.84 -27.88
C LEU A 135 -10.72 3.82 -26.52
N MET A 136 -11.08 2.62 -26.08
CA MET A 136 -11.56 2.35 -24.74
C MET A 136 -10.83 1.14 -24.16
N LEU A 137 -10.45 1.25 -22.89
CA LEU A 137 -9.74 0.21 -22.14
C LEU A 137 -10.68 -0.40 -21.11
N SER A 138 -10.74 -1.73 -21.06
CA SER A 138 -11.45 -2.47 -20.03
C SER A 138 -10.44 -3.17 -19.13
N ILE A 139 -10.33 -2.75 -17.86
CA ILE A 139 -9.38 -3.34 -16.91
C ILE A 139 -9.77 -4.80 -16.64
N THR A 140 -8.83 -5.71 -16.83
CA THR A 140 -9.01 -7.15 -16.59
C THR A 140 -8.34 -7.62 -15.31
N LYS A 141 -7.21 -7.01 -14.94
CA LYS A 141 -6.45 -7.38 -13.75
C LYS A 141 -5.64 -6.20 -13.23
N GLU A 142 -5.59 -6.06 -11.92
CA GLU A 142 -4.65 -5.19 -11.22
C GLU A 142 -3.80 -6.05 -10.28
N ALA A 143 -2.54 -5.67 -10.13
CA ALA A 143 -1.61 -6.33 -9.22
C ALA A 143 -0.64 -5.30 -8.63
N MET A 144 -0.45 -5.34 -7.32
CA MET A 144 0.45 -4.45 -6.61
C MET A 144 1.36 -5.27 -5.69
N ILE A 145 2.66 -4.96 -5.77
CA ILE A 145 3.68 -5.61 -4.95
C ILE A 145 4.21 -4.58 -3.96
N CYS A 146 4.27 -4.98 -2.69
CA CYS A 146 4.80 -4.20 -1.60
C CYS A 146 5.98 -4.94 -0.97
N GLN A 147 6.90 -4.19 -0.38
CA GLN A 147 7.99 -4.72 0.42
C GLN A 147 7.71 -4.46 1.89
N MET A 148 7.81 -5.50 2.70
CA MET A 148 7.61 -5.47 4.15
C MET A 148 8.92 -5.71 4.88
N ARG A 149 9.25 -4.83 5.84
CA ARG A 149 10.39 -5.05 6.74
C ARG A 149 9.99 -6.05 7.82
N THR A 150 10.62 -7.21 7.82
CA THR A 150 10.44 -8.25 8.83
C THR A 150 11.43 -8.09 9.99
N LYS A 151 11.29 -8.94 11.01
CA LYS A 151 12.22 -8.97 12.15
C LYS A 151 13.63 -9.31 11.66
N LYS A 152 14.64 -8.55 12.11
CA LYS A 152 16.07 -8.67 11.74
C LYS A 152 16.45 -8.07 10.37
N ASP A 153 15.83 -6.95 9.98
CA ASP A 153 16.22 -6.17 8.78
C ASP A 153 16.16 -6.95 7.46
N LYS A 154 15.33 -7.98 7.42
CA LYS A 154 15.03 -8.71 6.20
C LYS A 154 13.79 -8.12 5.56
N TYR A 155 13.80 -8.03 4.24
CA TYR A 155 12.67 -7.56 3.46
C TYR A 155 11.98 -8.74 2.78
N GLN A 156 10.64 -8.69 2.73
CA GLN A 156 9.82 -9.67 2.02
C GLN A 156 8.88 -8.94 1.07
N GLU A 157 8.73 -9.47 -0.14
CA GLU A 157 7.76 -8.96 -1.09
C GLU A 157 6.43 -9.70 -0.91
N GLU A 158 5.34 -8.94 -0.87
CA GLU A 158 3.99 -9.45 -0.73
C GLU A 158 3.05 -8.81 -1.75
N ASP A 159 2.05 -9.58 -2.17
CA ASP A 159 0.91 -9.05 -2.93
C ASP A 159 0.02 -8.23 -1.98
N CYS A 160 -0.02 -6.93 -2.24
CA CYS A 160 -0.78 -5.97 -1.45
C CYS A 160 -1.95 -5.38 -2.24
N THR A 161 -2.34 -5.98 -3.37
CA THR A 161 -3.39 -5.47 -4.28
C THR A 161 -4.71 -5.18 -3.58
N LEU A 162 -5.09 -6.02 -2.63
CA LEU A 162 -6.37 -5.94 -1.91
C LEU A 162 -6.27 -5.17 -0.57
N TRP A 163 -5.13 -4.55 -0.28
CA TRP A 163 -4.93 -3.85 0.99
C TRP A 163 -5.52 -2.44 0.90
N ASN A 164 -6.31 -2.08 1.92
CA ASN A 164 -6.87 -0.73 2.02
C ASN A 164 -5.91 0.29 2.66
N LYS A 165 -4.86 -0.21 3.32
CA LYS A 165 -3.84 0.61 3.98
C LYS A 165 -2.54 -0.17 4.03
N LEU A 166 -1.43 0.52 3.74
CA LEU A 166 -0.10 -0.03 3.91
C LEU A 166 0.26 0.00 5.40
N PRO A 167 0.76 -1.11 5.99
CA PRO A 167 1.24 -1.07 7.36
C PRO A 167 2.41 -0.08 7.48
N ASP A 168 2.63 0.46 8.69
CA ASP A 168 3.83 1.27 9.03
C ASP A 168 5.15 0.47 8.91
N ASN A 169 5.00 -0.79 8.49
CA ASN A 169 5.85 -1.86 8.00
C ASN A 169 6.30 -1.98 6.54
N GLY A 170 5.58 -1.29 5.66
CA GLY A 170 5.65 -1.54 4.22
C GLY A 170 5.99 -0.33 3.38
N GLN A 171 6.47 -0.62 2.18
CA GLN A 171 6.55 0.34 1.07
C GLN A 171 6.00 -0.30 -0.20
N ILE A 172 5.35 0.47 -1.06
CA ILE A 172 4.90 -0.02 -2.37
C ILE A 172 6.11 -0.08 -3.30
N LEU A 173 6.29 -1.19 -4.01
CA LEU A 173 7.35 -1.36 -4.99
C LEU A 173 6.88 -1.13 -6.42
N SER A 174 5.75 -1.72 -6.79
CA SER A 174 5.28 -1.69 -8.18
C SER A 174 3.78 -1.90 -8.27
N TYR A 175 3.19 -1.33 -9.32
CA TYR A 175 1.79 -1.56 -9.70
C TYR A 175 1.72 -1.95 -11.17
N ARG A 176 0.86 -2.92 -11.49
CA ARG A 176 0.63 -3.42 -12.84
C ARG A 176 -0.87 -3.52 -13.11
N ILE A 177 -1.29 -3.02 -14.26
CA ILE A 177 -2.67 -3.07 -14.75
C ILE A 177 -2.66 -3.75 -16.10
N HIS A 178 -3.57 -4.71 -16.28
CA HIS A 178 -3.86 -5.32 -17.57
C HIS A 178 -5.23 -4.84 -18.04
N ALA A 179 -5.34 -4.54 -19.33
CA ALA A 179 -6.61 -4.16 -19.93
C ALA A 179 -6.75 -4.68 -21.36
N ASN A 180 -7.99 -4.97 -21.72
CA ASN A 180 -8.39 -5.19 -23.10
C ASN A 180 -8.59 -3.84 -23.80
N VAL A 181 -8.14 -3.74 -25.05
CA VAL A 181 -8.24 -2.54 -25.88
C VAL A 181 -9.35 -2.70 -26.89
N PHE A 182 -10.21 -1.69 -26.97
CA PHE A 182 -11.36 -1.64 -27.86
C PHE A 182 -11.32 -0.41 -28.75
N GLU A 183 -11.59 -0.60 -30.04
CA GLU A 183 -11.87 0.44 -31.01
C GLU A 183 -13.38 0.69 -31.09
N CYS A 184 -13.81 1.91 -30.78
CA CYS A 184 -15.20 2.30 -30.65
C CYS A 184 -15.63 3.36 -31.68
N GLY A 185 -15.06 3.32 -32.89
CA GLY A 185 -15.33 4.27 -33.98
C GLY A 185 -14.35 5.45 -34.01
N GLU A 186 -14.71 6.50 -34.74
CA GLU A 186 -13.88 7.71 -34.90
C GLU A 186 -14.05 8.69 -33.72
N LYS A 187 -13.04 9.55 -33.51
CA LYS A 187 -13.01 10.60 -32.48
C LYS A 187 -13.83 11.83 -32.83
#